data_AF-A0A496P9N3-F1
#
_entry.id   AF-A0A496P9N3-F1
#
_cell.length_a   1.000
_cell.length_b   1.000
_cell.length_c   1.000
_cell.angle_alpha   90.00
_cell.angle_beta   90.00
_cell.angle_gamma   90.00
#
_symmetry.space_group_name_H-M   'P 1'
#
loop_
_entity.id
_entity.type
_entity.pdbx_description
1 polymer ?
#
loop_
_entity_poly.entity_id
_entity_poly.type
_entity_poly.pdbx_seq_one_letter_code
_entity_poly.pdbx_strand_id
1 'polypeptide(L)'
;DLTKKGLNFKGDSGEAIHKDLGQTLELKGGEADASKLSNGNIGVVNENGNLNVKLAKNLKGLDSVTVGSDPNKQVVLDDKGVSVGGKTYISNEGLNANNQKITNVAAGVNDTDAVNVQQLKSSMAAATTTVKAGDSGNTTVETTVNADKSKTYTVDIKKDLNLRSVTTTTDDQQHSTLTNGRGVTSTDTFGNKTTLTADNVKVSDSQNNTTQTTAKGVLVDNPTKATELTVNGVVTTDKKTKRTSTTADGVVVTSGMGSTKVTTTVSSNGVAITTPPAGQGSPKDGTGAVTLTKDGLNNGGNKVVNMASGYGEGEDINNIADNSSSLTNGANIGDLKKGIDGLKKAGLDFAGDKGEFHRNLGEKVTVKGGITDESKLSTANNIGVISDNNGSLNVRLAKDITGINSITTMDNSGHTTVTNGNGITIKNNGGGSVSLTSSGLNNGGNKITNVAPGEISSTSTDAVNGSQLNRVANSMNNVVNEVRQVGAMSSALSALKPMAYDPYEPTQIMAGYGNYRGDSALALGVAHYKNESMMLHAGVAWAGSNSHMMANAGVTWKVGNRDGEAETADRYRKGPISSTYAMQRELAAMKAENQGLKGEVADLKAENEQMKANIAAMMARLGL
;
A
#
# COMPACT_ATOMS: atom_id res chain seq x y z
N ASP A 1 -63.73 18.94 -26.40
CA ASP A 1 -62.29 18.89 -26.72
C ASP A 1 -61.69 17.56 -26.25
N LEU A 2 -60.81 16.97 -27.07
CA LEU A 2 -60.12 15.71 -26.82
C LEU A 2 -58.59 15.85 -26.94
N THR A 3 -58.07 16.89 -27.60
CA THR A 3 -56.62 17.18 -27.59
C THR A 3 -56.23 17.73 -26.22
N LYS A 4 -57.03 18.67 -25.68
CA LYS A 4 -56.96 19.18 -24.29
C LYS A 4 -57.29 18.17 -23.17
N LYS A 5 -57.26 16.86 -23.47
CA LYS A 5 -57.27 15.79 -22.45
C LYS A 5 -55.89 15.13 -22.29
N GLY A 6 -55.05 15.25 -23.31
CA GLY A 6 -53.61 14.98 -23.24
C GLY A 6 -53.19 13.63 -22.68
N LEU A 7 -51.96 13.60 -22.18
CA LEU A 7 -51.46 12.66 -21.19
C LEU A 7 -50.81 13.42 -20.02
N ASN A 8 -50.71 12.75 -18.87
CA ASN A 8 -50.00 13.24 -17.69
C ASN A 8 -48.75 12.40 -17.46
N PHE A 9 -47.60 13.04 -17.35
CA PHE A 9 -46.32 12.41 -17.06
C PHE A 9 -45.82 12.89 -15.69
N LYS A 10 -45.20 12.01 -14.90
CA LYS A 10 -44.76 12.33 -13.54
C LYS A 10 -43.33 11.84 -13.32
N GLY A 11 -42.48 12.75 -12.83
CA GLY A 11 -41.14 12.44 -12.34
C GLY A 11 -41.10 12.24 -10.83
N ASP A 12 -39.91 11.97 -10.31
CA ASP A 12 -39.62 11.79 -8.88
C ASP A 12 -39.86 13.08 -8.08
N SER A 13 -39.84 14.25 -8.74
CA SER A 13 -40.20 15.54 -8.15
C SER A 13 -41.69 15.67 -7.77
N GLY A 14 -42.52 14.64 -8.01
CA GLY A 14 -43.88 14.54 -7.48
C GLY A 14 -44.95 15.25 -8.29
N GLU A 15 -44.61 16.35 -8.96
CA GLU A 15 -45.51 17.11 -9.84
C GLU A 15 -45.76 16.40 -11.18
N ALA A 16 -46.91 16.68 -11.78
CA ALA A 16 -47.34 16.07 -13.04
C ALA A 16 -47.29 17.09 -14.19
N ILE A 17 -46.55 16.77 -15.24
CA ILE A 17 -46.53 17.50 -16.51
C ILE A 17 -47.74 17.04 -17.34
N HIS A 18 -48.65 17.96 -17.63
CA HIS A 18 -49.65 17.75 -18.68
C HIS A 18 -49.05 18.03 -20.05
N LYS A 19 -49.44 17.24 -21.06
CA LYS A 19 -49.20 17.53 -22.48
C LYS A 19 -50.47 17.25 -23.26
N ASP A 20 -51.03 18.25 -23.91
CA ASP A 20 -52.13 18.07 -24.85
C ASP A 20 -51.66 17.19 -26.03
N LEU A 21 -52.59 16.52 -26.71
CA LEU A 21 -52.23 15.74 -27.90
C LEU A 21 -51.70 16.67 -28.99
N GLY A 22 -50.54 16.34 -29.55
CA GLY A 22 -49.76 17.21 -30.45
C GLY A 22 -48.78 18.17 -29.75
N GLN A 23 -48.51 18.01 -28.45
CA GLN A 23 -47.42 18.73 -27.76
C GLN A 23 -46.22 17.82 -27.49
N THR A 24 -45.01 18.37 -27.65
CA THR A 24 -43.75 17.67 -27.41
C THR A 24 -43.50 17.44 -25.92
N LEU A 25 -43.21 16.21 -25.49
CA LEU A 25 -42.60 15.91 -24.19
C LEU A 25 -41.07 15.80 -24.36
N GLU A 26 -40.32 16.64 -23.67
CA GLU A 26 -38.86 16.62 -23.72
C GLU A 26 -38.27 15.78 -22.58
N LEU A 27 -37.29 14.92 -22.89
CA LEU A 27 -36.49 14.18 -21.91
C LEU A 27 -35.03 14.64 -22.03
N LYS A 28 -34.56 15.40 -21.04
CA LYS A 28 -33.23 16.05 -21.03
C LYS A 28 -32.26 15.36 -20.09
N GLY A 29 -31.16 14.83 -20.61
CA GLY A 29 -29.93 14.58 -19.86
C GLY A 29 -29.15 15.87 -19.58
N GLY A 30 -27.91 15.72 -19.11
CA GLY A 30 -27.02 16.84 -18.79
C GLY A 30 -25.99 17.21 -19.87
N GLU A 31 -25.86 16.39 -20.91
CA GLU A 31 -24.90 16.54 -22.01
C GLU A 31 -25.59 16.09 -23.30
N ALA A 32 -25.41 16.85 -24.38
CA ALA A 32 -26.14 16.68 -25.64
C ALA A 32 -25.23 16.25 -26.81
N ASP A 33 -23.91 16.34 -26.64
CA ASP A 33 -22.96 15.77 -27.58
C ASP A 33 -22.91 14.24 -27.45
N ALA A 34 -23.64 13.57 -28.35
CA ALA A 34 -23.70 12.12 -28.42
C ALA A 34 -22.34 11.41 -28.60
N SER A 35 -21.25 12.11 -28.92
CA SER A 35 -19.90 11.53 -28.93
C SER A 35 -19.31 11.35 -27.52
N LYS A 36 -19.78 12.13 -26.54
CA LYS A 36 -19.39 12.07 -25.11
C LYS A 36 -20.33 11.20 -24.26
N LEU A 37 -21.39 10.66 -24.85
CA LEU A 37 -22.40 9.87 -24.13
C LEU A 37 -22.03 8.38 -24.13
N SER A 38 -21.75 7.85 -22.94
CA SER A 38 -21.44 6.44 -22.75
C SER A 38 -22.64 5.53 -23.03
N ASN A 39 -22.48 4.57 -23.94
CA ASN A 39 -23.52 3.58 -24.24
C ASN A 39 -23.64 2.50 -23.16
N GLY A 40 -24.85 2.14 -22.76
CA GLY A 40 -25.08 0.98 -21.88
C GLY A 40 -24.70 1.17 -20.41
N ASN A 41 -24.70 2.40 -19.91
CA ASN A 41 -24.55 2.68 -18.47
C ASN A 41 -25.88 2.94 -17.75
N ILE A 42 -26.98 3.09 -18.48
CA ILE A 42 -28.34 3.27 -17.95
C ILE A 42 -29.17 2.01 -18.25
N GLY A 43 -30.26 1.81 -17.52
CA GLY A 43 -31.35 0.87 -17.85
C GLY A 43 -32.71 1.52 -17.60
N VAL A 44 -33.74 0.97 -18.22
CA VAL A 44 -35.14 1.37 -17.97
C VAL A 44 -35.95 0.09 -17.81
N VAL A 45 -36.58 -0.07 -16.65
CA VAL A 45 -37.29 -1.30 -16.24
C VAL A 45 -38.76 -0.97 -15.98
N ASN A 46 -39.67 -1.87 -16.38
CA ASN A 46 -41.10 -1.70 -16.09
C ASN A 46 -41.49 -2.44 -14.82
N GLU A 47 -41.69 -1.71 -13.73
CA GLU A 47 -42.10 -2.24 -12.43
C GLU A 47 -43.50 -1.71 -12.08
N ASN A 48 -44.50 -2.60 -12.11
CA ASN A 48 -45.91 -2.31 -11.83
C ASN A 48 -46.51 -1.15 -12.66
N GLY A 49 -46.02 -0.94 -13.88
CA GLY A 49 -46.46 0.12 -14.80
C GLY A 49 -45.59 1.39 -14.76
N ASN A 50 -44.62 1.48 -13.85
CA ASN A 50 -43.66 2.59 -13.79
C ASN A 50 -42.41 2.26 -14.60
N LEU A 51 -41.88 3.24 -15.33
CA LEU A 51 -40.63 3.09 -16.10
C LEU A 51 -39.43 3.55 -15.23
N ASN A 52 -38.96 2.67 -14.36
CA ASN A 52 -37.88 2.94 -13.43
C ASN A 52 -36.53 3.07 -14.18
N VAL A 53 -35.97 4.28 -14.21
CA VAL A 53 -34.66 4.56 -14.79
C VAL A 53 -33.57 4.22 -13.76
N LYS A 54 -32.65 3.33 -14.10
CA LYS A 54 -31.64 2.78 -13.19
C LYS A 54 -30.23 2.93 -13.77
N LEU A 55 -29.23 3.10 -12.90
CA LEU A 55 -27.81 3.10 -13.27
C LEU A 55 -27.28 1.65 -13.33
N ALA A 56 -26.40 1.32 -14.26
CA ALA A 56 -25.76 0.00 -14.31
C ALA A 56 -24.81 -0.23 -13.11
N LYS A 57 -24.74 -1.47 -12.60
CA LYS A 57 -23.81 -1.84 -11.51
C LYS A 57 -22.35 -1.76 -11.93
N ASN A 58 -22.04 -1.91 -13.21
CA ASN A 58 -20.68 -1.84 -13.74
C ASN A 58 -20.65 -0.76 -14.83
N LEU A 59 -20.16 0.43 -14.50
CA LEU A 59 -20.02 1.51 -15.48
C LEU A 59 -18.81 1.26 -16.39
N LYS A 60 -18.97 1.46 -17.70
CA LYS A 60 -17.94 1.24 -18.72
C LYS A 60 -18.00 2.30 -19.82
N GLY A 61 -16.89 2.51 -20.53
CA GLY A 61 -16.85 3.49 -21.62
C GLY A 61 -17.11 4.92 -21.11
N LEU A 62 -16.48 5.25 -19.98
CA LEU A 62 -16.40 6.60 -19.45
C LEU A 62 -14.97 7.11 -19.64
N ASP A 63 -14.80 8.33 -20.13
CA ASP A 63 -13.46 8.93 -20.28
C ASP A 63 -12.91 9.36 -18.91
N SER A 64 -13.77 9.90 -18.05
CA SER A 64 -13.44 10.30 -16.68
C SER A 64 -14.66 10.29 -15.74
N VAL A 65 -14.38 10.25 -14.44
CA VAL A 65 -15.32 10.50 -13.35
C VAL A 65 -14.70 11.52 -12.39
N THR A 66 -15.39 12.64 -12.23
CA THR A 66 -14.88 13.83 -11.52
C THR A 66 -15.73 14.12 -10.30
N VAL A 67 -15.11 14.16 -9.12
CA VAL A 67 -15.78 14.30 -7.82
C VAL A 67 -15.29 15.55 -7.10
N GLY A 68 -16.21 16.44 -6.75
CA GLY A 68 -15.94 17.73 -6.10
C GLY A 68 -15.75 18.89 -7.07
N SER A 69 -16.09 20.10 -6.63
CA SER A 69 -16.15 21.33 -7.45
C SER A 69 -14.97 22.29 -7.27
N ASP A 70 -14.18 22.15 -6.19
CA ASP A 70 -12.96 22.93 -5.97
C ASP A 70 -11.79 22.27 -6.74
N PRO A 71 -11.20 22.92 -7.77
CA PRO A 71 -10.13 22.33 -8.58
C PRO A 71 -8.88 21.91 -7.78
N ASN A 72 -8.70 22.44 -6.56
CA ASN A 72 -7.56 22.13 -5.68
C ASN A 72 -7.82 20.92 -4.78
N LYS A 73 -9.06 20.40 -4.75
CA LYS A 73 -9.48 19.23 -3.94
C LYS A 73 -10.25 18.17 -4.74
N GLN A 74 -10.65 18.51 -5.95
CA GLN A 74 -11.34 17.63 -6.89
C GLN A 74 -10.55 16.33 -7.10
N VAL A 75 -11.23 15.20 -6.97
CA VAL A 75 -10.70 13.88 -7.31
C VAL A 75 -11.14 13.59 -8.74
N VAL A 76 -10.18 13.30 -9.62
CA VAL A 76 -10.46 12.84 -10.99
C VAL A 76 -9.94 11.42 -11.13
N LEU A 77 -10.85 10.53 -11.51
CA LEU A 77 -10.60 9.18 -11.96
C LEU A 77 -10.69 9.19 -13.49
N ASP A 78 -9.59 9.02 -14.19
CA ASP A 78 -9.56 9.01 -15.66
C ASP A 78 -8.74 7.83 -16.18
N ASP A 79 -8.31 7.93 -17.43
CA ASP A 79 -7.34 7.05 -18.08
C ASP A 79 -5.90 7.16 -17.53
N LYS A 80 -5.47 8.39 -17.22
CA LYS A 80 -4.15 8.70 -16.65
C LYS A 80 -4.05 8.19 -15.21
N GLY A 81 -5.17 8.02 -14.52
CA GLY A 81 -5.32 7.20 -13.32
C GLY A 81 -6.16 7.86 -12.24
N VAL A 82 -5.53 8.17 -11.11
CA VAL A 82 -6.14 8.89 -9.99
C VAL A 82 -5.35 10.16 -9.71
N SER A 83 -6.03 11.31 -9.83
CA SER A 83 -5.50 12.61 -9.42
C SER A 83 -6.37 13.27 -8.35
N VAL A 84 -5.74 14.10 -7.51
CA VAL A 84 -6.42 14.92 -6.51
C VAL A 84 -5.85 16.33 -6.56
N GLY A 85 -6.69 17.33 -6.76
CA GLY A 85 -6.25 18.73 -6.84
C GLY A 85 -5.31 19.01 -8.02
N GLY A 86 -5.56 18.38 -9.17
CA GLY A 86 -4.71 18.46 -10.36
C GLY A 86 -3.37 17.70 -10.26
N LYS A 87 -3.11 16.99 -9.17
CA LYS A 87 -1.88 16.18 -8.98
C LYS A 87 -2.19 14.69 -9.14
N THR A 88 -1.58 14.04 -10.13
CA THR A 88 -1.70 12.59 -10.31
C THR A 88 -0.91 11.86 -9.23
N TYR A 89 -1.59 11.01 -8.45
CA TYR A 89 -1.00 10.20 -7.38
C TYR A 89 -0.77 8.75 -7.81
N ILE A 90 -1.64 8.21 -8.66
CA ILE A 90 -1.53 6.85 -9.19
C ILE A 90 -1.72 6.93 -10.70
N SER A 91 -0.79 6.40 -11.47
CA SER A 91 -0.88 6.31 -12.94
C SER A 91 -0.47 4.92 -13.44
N ASN A 92 -0.52 4.72 -14.76
CA ASN A 92 0.03 3.54 -15.43
C ASN A 92 1.56 3.42 -15.28
N GLU A 93 2.26 4.51 -14.94
CA GLU A 93 3.71 4.55 -14.63
C GLU A 93 4.03 4.19 -13.16
N GLY A 94 3.04 4.15 -12.26
CA GLY A 94 3.23 3.89 -10.83
C GLY A 94 2.60 4.94 -9.91
N LEU A 95 3.00 4.90 -8.63
CA LEU A 95 2.63 5.88 -7.61
C LEU A 95 3.63 7.04 -7.56
N ASN A 96 3.08 8.25 -7.61
CA ASN A 96 3.77 9.52 -7.40
C ASN A 96 3.33 10.09 -6.04
N ALA A 97 4.24 10.13 -5.07
CA ALA A 97 3.93 10.64 -3.74
C ALA A 97 3.75 12.17 -3.68
N ASN A 98 3.98 12.90 -4.78
CA ASN A 98 3.82 14.35 -4.89
C ASN A 98 4.56 15.14 -3.77
N ASN A 99 5.77 14.68 -3.43
CA ASN A 99 6.61 15.20 -2.34
C ASN A 99 5.94 15.15 -0.95
N GLN A 100 4.98 14.24 -0.76
CA GLN A 100 4.41 13.91 0.55
C GLN A 100 5.13 12.69 1.15
N LYS A 101 4.86 12.44 2.44
CA LYS A 101 5.29 11.22 3.12
C LYS A 101 4.24 10.13 2.91
N ILE A 102 4.68 8.93 2.54
CA ILE A 102 3.82 7.73 2.56
C ILE A 102 3.91 7.17 3.98
N THR A 103 2.87 7.37 4.78
CA THR A 103 2.78 6.91 6.18
C THR A 103 2.16 5.52 6.28
N ASN A 104 2.27 4.90 7.45
CA ASN A 104 1.70 3.58 7.77
C ASN A 104 2.19 2.44 6.86
N VAL A 105 3.43 2.57 6.35
CA VAL A 105 4.09 1.50 5.60
C VAL A 105 4.49 0.40 6.58
N ALA A 106 3.94 -0.81 6.38
CA ALA A 106 4.33 -2.00 7.12
C ALA A 106 5.81 -2.37 6.84
N ALA A 107 6.41 -3.23 7.66
CA ALA A 107 7.77 -3.70 7.38
C ALA A 107 7.75 -4.63 6.15
N GLY A 108 8.45 -4.24 5.08
CA GLY A 108 8.58 -5.06 3.87
C GLY A 108 9.37 -6.35 4.14
N VAL A 109 8.93 -7.46 3.55
CA VAL A 109 9.50 -8.81 3.80
C VAL A 109 10.18 -9.36 2.54
N ASN A 110 9.66 -9.02 1.36
CA ASN A 110 10.18 -9.44 0.06
C ASN A 110 11.06 -8.34 -0.56
N ASP A 111 11.97 -8.70 -1.46
CA ASP A 111 12.92 -7.79 -2.13
C ASP A 111 12.25 -6.61 -2.87
N THR A 112 10.98 -6.74 -3.22
CA THR A 112 10.17 -5.71 -3.93
C THR A 112 9.31 -4.84 -3.01
N ASP A 113 9.27 -5.13 -1.71
CA ASP A 113 8.42 -4.40 -0.76
C ASP A 113 9.02 -3.04 -0.38
N ALA A 114 8.17 -2.07 -0.08
CA ALA A 114 8.63 -0.76 0.39
C ALA A 114 9.18 -0.86 1.83
N VAL A 115 10.40 -0.38 2.06
CA VAL A 115 11.01 -0.33 3.39
C VAL A 115 10.58 0.90 4.18
N ASN A 116 10.21 0.70 5.44
CA ASN A 116 9.84 1.78 6.36
C ASN A 116 11.02 2.24 7.24
N VAL A 117 10.86 3.36 7.96
CA VAL A 117 11.93 3.90 8.84
C VAL A 117 12.32 2.94 9.96
N GLN A 118 11.38 2.15 10.50
CA GLN A 118 11.69 1.15 11.53
C GLN A 118 12.72 0.13 11.01
N GLN A 119 12.56 -0.38 9.79
CA GLN A 119 13.52 -1.30 9.18
C GLN A 119 14.88 -0.65 8.94
N LEU A 120 14.92 0.58 8.41
CA LEU A 120 16.17 1.33 8.26
C LEU A 120 16.89 1.48 9.61
N LYS A 121 16.14 1.73 10.69
CA LYS A 121 16.68 1.85 12.05
C LYS A 121 17.12 0.53 12.66
N SER A 122 16.41 -0.57 12.40
CA SER A 122 16.85 -1.91 12.78
C SER A 122 18.18 -2.26 12.11
N SER A 123 18.34 -1.94 10.82
CA SER A 123 19.61 -2.11 10.09
C SER A 123 20.71 -1.18 10.60
N MET A 124 20.40 0.08 10.91
CA MET A 124 21.36 1.01 11.53
C MET A 124 21.79 0.55 12.93
N ALA A 125 20.90 -0.02 13.74
CA ALA A 125 21.21 -0.56 15.06
C ALA A 125 22.02 -1.86 14.99
N ALA A 126 21.71 -2.74 14.04
CA ALA A 126 22.52 -3.92 13.75
C ALA A 126 23.94 -3.55 13.23
N ALA A 127 24.08 -2.40 12.58
CA ALA A 127 25.37 -1.84 12.18
C ALA A 127 26.13 -1.12 13.32
N THR A 128 25.50 -0.84 14.47
CA THR A 128 26.23 -0.31 15.63
C THR A 128 26.84 -1.43 16.48
N THR A 129 28.16 -1.44 16.60
CA THR A 129 28.86 -2.31 17.55
C THR A 129 28.56 -1.88 18.98
N THR A 130 28.28 -2.87 19.84
CA THR A 130 28.07 -2.69 21.28
C THR A 130 29.23 -3.29 22.04
N VAL A 131 29.84 -2.50 22.93
CA VAL A 131 30.90 -2.96 23.83
C VAL A 131 30.37 -2.85 25.26
N LYS A 132 30.41 -3.95 26.01
CA LYS A 132 29.87 -4.05 27.38
C LYS A 132 30.98 -4.49 28.32
N ALA A 133 31.04 -3.90 29.50
CA ALA A 133 31.86 -4.41 30.59
C ALA A 133 31.43 -5.85 30.97
N GLY A 134 32.40 -6.72 31.25
CA GLY A 134 32.14 -8.10 31.65
C GLY A 134 31.40 -8.18 33.00
N ASP A 135 30.46 -9.12 33.11
CA ASP A 135 29.59 -9.28 34.29
C ASP A 135 30.31 -9.77 35.57
N SER A 136 31.62 -10.00 35.51
CA SER A 136 32.49 -10.04 36.70
C SER A 136 32.53 -8.70 37.44
N GLY A 137 32.23 -7.60 36.75
CA GLY A 137 32.33 -6.25 37.27
C GLY A 137 33.75 -5.68 37.25
N ASN A 138 34.71 -6.38 36.60
CA ASN A 138 36.15 -6.09 36.66
C ASN A 138 36.68 -5.17 35.58
N THR A 139 35.84 -4.83 34.60
CA THR A 139 36.18 -3.93 33.49
C THR A 139 35.31 -2.68 33.52
N THR A 140 35.79 -1.59 32.95
CA THR A 140 35.03 -0.39 32.59
C THR A 140 34.92 -0.27 31.09
N VAL A 141 33.82 0.33 30.61
CA VAL A 141 33.67 0.75 29.21
C VAL A 141 33.16 2.18 29.23
N GLU A 142 33.95 3.10 28.69
CA GLU A 142 33.58 4.51 28.51
C GLU A 142 33.27 4.77 27.03
N THR A 143 32.41 5.76 26.76
CA THR A 143 31.91 6.03 25.39
C THR A 143 31.95 7.51 25.08
N THR A 144 32.69 7.87 24.02
CA THR A 144 32.74 9.23 23.48
C THR A 144 31.96 9.30 22.18
N VAL A 145 31.17 10.37 21.99
CA VAL A 145 30.49 10.66 20.71
C VAL A 145 31.33 11.66 19.95
N ASN A 146 31.72 11.30 18.73
CA ASN A 146 32.60 12.10 17.88
C ASN A 146 31.79 13.15 17.09
N ALA A 147 32.47 14.13 16.49
CA ALA A 147 31.82 15.26 15.81
C ALA A 147 30.98 14.86 14.58
N ASP A 148 31.32 13.74 13.93
CA ASP A 148 30.57 13.11 12.84
C ASP A 148 29.38 12.25 13.32
N LYS A 149 29.21 12.12 14.65
CA LYS A 149 28.26 11.25 15.37
C LYS A 149 28.60 9.75 15.37
N SER A 150 29.82 9.36 14.99
CA SER A 150 30.36 8.05 15.34
C SER A 150 30.62 7.93 16.85
N LYS A 151 30.95 6.72 17.32
CA LYS A 151 31.23 6.44 18.73
C LYS A 151 32.58 5.75 18.90
N THR A 152 33.36 6.21 19.86
CA THR A 152 34.58 5.55 20.33
C THR A 152 34.30 4.88 21.67
N TYR A 153 34.66 3.60 21.81
CA TYR A 153 34.55 2.84 23.06
C TYR A 153 35.94 2.57 23.63
N THR A 154 36.20 3.03 24.86
CA THR A 154 37.43 2.71 25.60
C THR A 154 37.13 1.59 26.58
N VAL A 155 37.85 0.47 26.49
CA VAL A 155 37.71 -0.68 27.41
C VAL A 155 38.93 -0.73 28.32
N ASP A 156 38.69 -0.79 29.62
CA ASP A 156 39.75 -0.77 30.63
C ASP A 156 39.48 -1.75 31.78
N ILE A 157 40.48 -2.02 32.62
CA ILE A 157 40.36 -2.86 33.81
C ILE A 157 40.20 -1.96 35.05
N LYS A 158 39.27 -2.29 35.93
CA LYS A 158 39.09 -1.54 37.19
C LYS A 158 40.29 -1.72 38.11
N LYS A 159 40.58 -0.69 38.90
CA LYS A 159 41.60 -0.75 39.96
C LYS A 159 41.31 -1.85 41.00
N ASP A 160 40.03 -2.13 41.26
CA ASP A 160 39.58 -3.17 42.18
C ASP A 160 38.84 -4.29 41.43
N LEU A 161 39.22 -5.54 41.70
CA LEU A 161 38.69 -6.74 41.03
C LEU A 161 37.75 -7.54 41.95
N ASN A 162 36.50 -7.64 41.54
CA ASN A 162 35.49 -8.52 42.11
C ASN A 162 35.58 -9.92 41.47
N LEU A 163 36.19 -10.87 42.19
CA LEU A 163 36.44 -12.24 41.69
C LEU A 163 35.63 -13.23 42.52
N ARG A 164 34.71 -13.97 41.88
CA ARG A 164 33.92 -15.05 42.53
C ARG A 164 34.78 -16.22 43.01
N SER A 165 35.95 -16.39 42.41
CA SER A 165 36.92 -17.43 42.69
C SER A 165 38.26 -17.06 42.05
N VAL A 166 39.36 -17.47 42.67
CA VAL A 166 40.68 -17.52 42.04
C VAL A 166 41.08 -18.99 41.91
N THR A 167 41.50 -19.39 40.71
CA THR A 167 42.01 -20.74 40.44
C THR A 167 43.43 -20.61 39.93
N THR A 168 44.39 -21.08 40.72
CA THR A 168 45.81 -21.13 40.35
C THR A 168 46.18 -22.54 39.93
N THR A 169 46.37 -22.76 38.63
CA THR A 169 47.01 -23.98 38.11
C THR A 169 48.50 -23.72 37.90
N THR A 170 49.34 -24.40 38.68
CA THR A 170 50.65 -24.82 38.17
C THR A 170 50.47 -25.97 37.19
N ASP A 171 51.58 -26.46 36.62
CA ASP A 171 51.58 -27.63 35.74
C ASP A 171 51.10 -28.91 36.46
N ASP A 172 50.90 -29.97 35.68
CA ASP A 172 50.35 -31.28 36.05
C ASP A 172 48.85 -31.33 36.42
N GLN A 173 48.22 -32.49 36.18
CA GLN A 173 46.76 -32.61 36.26
C GLN A 173 46.21 -32.77 37.69
N GLN A 174 45.04 -32.16 37.88
CA GLN A 174 44.07 -32.43 38.94
C GLN A 174 44.45 -32.03 40.38
N HIS A 175 44.27 -30.74 40.71
CA HIS A 175 43.61 -30.29 41.95
C HIS A 175 43.14 -28.82 41.79
N SER A 176 41.97 -28.46 42.34
CA SER A 176 41.51 -27.05 42.40
C SER A 176 40.55 -26.83 43.57
N THR A 177 40.88 -25.91 44.47
CA THR A 177 40.08 -25.59 45.66
C THR A 177 39.26 -24.32 45.44
N LEU A 178 37.94 -24.48 45.28
CA LEU A 178 37.00 -23.37 45.17
C LEU A 178 36.51 -22.91 46.55
N THR A 179 36.95 -21.73 46.98
CA THR A 179 36.45 -21.07 48.19
C THR A 179 35.64 -19.84 47.82
N ASN A 180 34.37 -19.79 48.25
CA ASN A 180 33.64 -18.54 48.46
C ASN A 180 33.03 -18.53 49.87
N GLY A 181 32.69 -17.34 50.38
CA GLY A 181 32.42 -17.08 51.80
C GLY A 181 31.11 -17.63 52.38
N ARG A 182 30.72 -18.86 52.04
CA ARG A 182 29.61 -19.57 52.73
C ARG A 182 29.60 -21.12 52.67
N GLY A 183 30.60 -21.78 52.08
CA GLY A 183 30.69 -23.25 52.15
C GLY A 183 31.56 -23.91 51.06
N VAL A 184 31.79 -25.22 51.20
CA VAL A 184 32.58 -26.06 50.28
C VAL A 184 31.82 -27.36 49.98
N THR A 185 31.75 -27.75 48.70
CA THR A 185 31.09 -28.98 48.25
C THR A 185 31.88 -29.66 47.13
N SER A 186 32.76 -30.61 47.51
CA SER A 186 33.47 -31.52 46.58
C SER A 186 32.56 -32.65 46.08
N THR A 187 32.68 -33.06 44.81
CA THR A 187 31.99 -34.21 44.19
C THR A 187 33.02 -35.29 43.83
N ASP A 188 32.65 -36.57 43.88
CA ASP A 188 33.52 -37.67 43.41
C ASP A 188 33.20 -38.11 41.96
N THR A 189 34.07 -38.96 41.42
CA THR A 189 34.02 -39.49 40.05
C THR A 189 32.86 -40.47 39.80
N PHE A 190 32.05 -40.81 40.82
CA PHE A 190 30.91 -41.72 40.74
C PHE A 190 29.55 -41.03 40.98
N GLY A 191 29.52 -39.70 40.86
CA GLY A 191 28.35 -38.96 40.36
C GLY A 191 27.18 -38.79 41.34
N ASN A 192 27.35 -39.09 42.62
CA ASN A 192 26.32 -38.89 43.65
C ASN A 192 26.74 -37.80 44.63
N LYS A 193 25.91 -36.77 44.85
CA LYS A 193 26.09 -35.86 45.99
C LYS A 193 24.79 -35.24 46.53
N THR A 194 24.67 -35.27 47.86
CA THR A 194 23.59 -34.67 48.66
C THR A 194 23.88 -33.21 49.07
N THR A 195 22.79 -32.48 49.30
CA THR A 195 22.68 -31.03 49.56
C THR A 195 22.77 -30.65 51.05
N LEU A 196 23.09 -29.38 51.35
CA LEU A 196 22.64 -28.64 52.54
C LEU A 196 22.16 -27.25 52.09
N THR A 197 20.85 -26.97 51.96
CA THR A 197 19.83 -26.64 52.99
C THR A 197 19.86 -25.14 53.41
N ALA A 198 18.78 -24.55 53.92
CA ALA A 198 18.26 -24.78 55.28
C ALA A 198 17.00 -25.66 55.39
N ASP A 199 15.90 -25.31 54.71
CA ASP A 199 14.56 -25.75 55.17
C ASP A 199 13.87 -26.85 54.34
N ASN A 200 14.51 -27.42 53.32
CA ASN A 200 14.10 -28.70 52.72
C ASN A 200 15.14 -29.27 51.74
N VAL A 201 15.03 -30.57 51.46
CA VAL A 201 15.74 -31.27 50.37
C VAL A 201 14.70 -31.89 49.44
N LYS A 202 14.81 -31.65 48.13
CA LYS A 202 13.97 -32.31 47.12
C LYS A 202 14.86 -33.06 46.13
N VAL A 203 14.60 -34.35 46.00
CA VAL A 203 15.19 -35.24 44.99
C VAL A 203 14.12 -35.57 43.95
N SER A 204 14.54 -35.80 42.71
CA SER A 204 13.74 -36.38 41.63
C SER A 204 14.62 -37.34 40.84
N ASP A 205 14.05 -38.47 40.43
CA ASP A 205 14.77 -39.52 39.69
C ASP A 205 14.96 -39.21 38.20
N SER A 206 15.68 -40.11 37.51
CA SER A 206 15.89 -40.10 36.06
C SER A 206 14.72 -40.70 35.25
N GLN A 207 13.55 -40.90 35.87
CA GLN A 207 12.29 -41.32 35.23
C GLN A 207 11.24 -40.19 35.21
N ASN A 208 11.57 -39.02 35.78
CA ASN A 208 11.00 -37.70 35.46
C ASN A 208 9.47 -37.56 35.63
N ASN A 209 8.89 -38.19 36.65
CA ASN A 209 7.52 -37.93 37.05
C ASN A 209 7.43 -36.81 38.09
N THR A 210 6.78 -35.70 37.74
CA THR A 210 6.22 -34.77 38.72
C THR A 210 4.78 -34.42 38.37
N THR A 211 3.88 -34.70 39.30
CA THR A 211 2.49 -34.23 39.26
C THR A 211 2.17 -33.62 40.62
N GLN A 212 1.66 -32.39 40.63
CA GLN A 212 0.98 -31.88 41.81
C GLN A 212 -0.25 -31.06 41.40
N THR A 213 -1.35 -31.78 41.27
CA THR A 213 -2.70 -31.22 41.28
C THR A 213 -2.94 -30.41 42.56
N THR A 214 -3.73 -29.35 42.46
CA THR A 214 -4.62 -28.95 43.56
C THR A 214 -6.08 -29.00 43.07
N ALA A 215 -7.03 -29.01 44.00
CA ALA A 215 -8.06 -30.05 44.00
C ALA A 215 -9.31 -29.87 43.09
N LYS A 216 -9.32 -28.98 42.07
CA LYS A 216 -10.59 -28.55 41.42
C LYS A 216 -10.66 -28.40 39.87
N GLY A 217 -9.86 -29.12 39.08
CA GLY A 217 -10.21 -29.42 37.68
C GLY A 217 -9.93 -28.34 36.61
N VAL A 218 -10.59 -28.45 35.44
CA VAL A 218 -10.23 -27.82 34.14
C VAL A 218 -11.47 -27.60 33.22
N LEU A 219 -11.37 -26.74 32.19
CA LEU A 219 -12.21 -26.58 30.94
C LEU A 219 -13.35 -25.50 30.86
N VAL A 220 -13.96 -25.34 29.65
CA VAL A 220 -14.45 -24.08 29.00
C VAL A 220 -15.66 -24.32 28.04
N ASP A 221 -16.54 -23.32 27.72
CA ASP A 221 -17.13 -22.93 26.36
C ASP A 221 -18.46 -22.05 26.37
N ASN A 222 -19.21 -21.85 25.24
CA ASN A 222 -19.87 -20.54 24.84
C ASN A 222 -21.39 -20.48 24.28
N PRO A 223 -21.83 -19.96 23.08
CA PRO A 223 -22.93 -18.92 22.87
C PRO A 223 -24.24 -19.22 22.00
N THR A 224 -25.23 -18.27 21.79
CA THR A 224 -26.09 -17.92 20.54
C THR A 224 -27.38 -16.98 20.67
N LYS A 225 -28.37 -16.85 19.70
CA LYS A 225 -29.36 -15.69 19.41
C LYS A 225 -30.88 -15.98 18.95
N ALA A 226 -31.74 -14.99 18.51
CA ALA A 226 -33.28 -14.96 18.34
C ALA A 226 -33.95 -14.29 17.02
N THR A 227 -35.34 -14.21 16.76
CA THR A 227 -36.14 -13.51 15.59
C THR A 227 -37.78 -13.39 15.67
N GLU A 228 -38.60 -12.87 14.65
CA GLU A 228 -40.07 -12.31 14.55
C GLU A 228 -40.93 -12.60 13.19
N LEU A 229 -42.15 -12.17 12.61
CA LEU A 229 -43.45 -11.30 12.74
C LEU A 229 -44.54 -11.38 11.50
N THR A 230 -45.91 -11.05 11.49
CA THR A 230 -46.89 -10.74 10.28
C THR A 230 -48.51 -10.46 10.43
N VAL A 231 -49.35 -9.97 9.40
CA VAL A 231 -50.89 -9.59 9.37
C VAL A 231 -51.72 -9.41 7.97
N ASN A 232 -53.13 -9.37 7.81
CA ASN A 232 -54.09 -8.67 6.75
C ASN A 232 -55.69 -9.03 6.54
N GLY A 233 -56.59 -8.33 5.70
CA GLY A 233 -58.07 -8.66 5.27
C GLY A 233 -59.07 -7.67 4.40
N VAL A 234 -60.28 -8.05 3.80
CA VAL A 234 -61.32 -7.27 2.88
C VAL A 234 -62.87 -7.81 2.79
N VAL A 235 -64.02 -7.55 2.01
CA VAL A 235 -64.63 -6.88 0.71
C VAL A 235 -66.27 -6.64 0.57
N THR A 236 -67.00 -6.53 -0.64
CA THR A 236 -68.43 -5.98 -1.00
C THR A 236 -69.43 -6.81 -1.99
N THR A 237 -70.61 -6.52 -2.73
CA THR A 237 -71.48 -5.39 -3.38
C THR A 237 -72.91 -5.79 -4.10
N ASP A 238 -73.76 -4.89 -4.78
CA ASP A 238 -74.87 -5.01 -5.91
C ASP A 238 -76.49 -4.88 -5.65
N LYS A 239 -77.65 -4.73 -6.47
CA LYS A 239 -78.23 -4.51 -7.91
C LYS A 239 -79.77 -3.95 -8.10
N LYS A 240 -80.57 -4.04 -9.27
CA LYS A 240 -81.92 -3.31 -9.63
C LYS A 240 -82.92 -3.78 -10.84
N THR A 241 -84.20 -3.24 -11.03
CA THR A 241 -85.10 -2.91 -12.28
C THR A 241 -86.53 -3.56 -12.72
N LYS A 242 -87.27 -3.05 -13.79
CA LYS A 242 -88.77 -3.14 -14.18
C LYS A 242 -89.19 -3.21 -15.73
N ARG A 243 -90.51 -3.19 -16.13
CA ARG A 243 -91.17 -3.14 -17.52
C ARG A 243 -92.57 -2.40 -17.58
N THR A 244 -93.08 -1.86 -18.74
CA THR A 244 -94.35 -1.03 -18.88
C THR A 244 -95.21 -1.22 -20.19
N SER A 245 -96.14 -0.28 -20.53
CA SER A 245 -96.80 0.00 -21.86
C SER A 245 -97.55 1.38 -21.89
N THR A 246 -98.23 1.75 -22.99
CA THR A 246 -98.64 3.15 -23.40
C THR A 246 -100.14 3.48 -23.49
N THR A 247 -100.53 4.77 -23.35
CA THR A 247 -101.74 5.43 -23.93
C THR A 247 -101.64 6.98 -23.86
N ALA A 248 -102.62 7.69 -24.45
CA ALA A 248 -102.97 9.12 -24.33
C ALA A 248 -102.47 10.07 -25.45
N ASP A 249 -101.20 10.48 -25.49
CA ASP A 249 -100.70 11.53 -26.40
C ASP A 249 -100.41 11.08 -27.85
N GLY A 250 -101.28 10.24 -28.42
CA GLY A 250 -101.18 9.79 -29.82
C GLY A 250 -101.24 8.27 -30.02
N VAL A 251 -101.35 7.85 -31.29
CA VAL A 251 -101.68 6.48 -31.70
C VAL A 251 -100.70 5.96 -32.78
N VAL A 252 -100.54 4.63 -32.82
CA VAL A 252 -99.68 3.88 -33.75
C VAL A 252 -100.45 3.49 -35.04
N VAL A 253 -100.37 4.34 -36.07
CA VAL A 253 -101.10 4.24 -37.36
C VAL A 253 -100.47 3.23 -38.36
N THR A 254 -100.25 1.98 -37.98
CA THR A 254 -99.53 1.01 -38.84
C THR A 254 -100.13 0.85 -40.26
N SER A 255 -99.36 1.15 -41.31
CA SER A 255 -99.71 1.03 -42.74
C SER A 255 -98.66 0.20 -43.51
N GLY A 256 -99.06 -0.94 -44.07
CA GLY A 256 -98.13 -1.85 -44.74
C GLY A 256 -98.62 -2.23 -46.13
N MET A 257 -97.73 -2.13 -47.12
CA MET A 257 -97.86 -2.91 -48.35
C MET A 257 -96.97 -4.14 -48.18
N GLY A 258 -97.59 -5.31 -48.07
CA GLY A 258 -96.92 -6.55 -47.65
C GLY A 258 -96.76 -6.67 -46.13
N SER A 259 -96.01 -7.69 -45.70
CA SER A 259 -95.96 -8.22 -44.32
C SER A 259 -95.25 -7.36 -43.27
N THR A 260 -95.10 -6.05 -43.53
CA THR A 260 -94.31 -5.10 -42.73
C THR A 260 -95.06 -3.77 -42.66
N LYS A 261 -95.42 -3.30 -41.45
CA LYS A 261 -96.52 -2.31 -41.27
C LYS A 261 -96.03 -1.03 -40.58
N VAL A 262 -96.11 0.10 -41.28
CA VAL A 262 -95.42 1.38 -41.00
C VAL A 262 -96.37 2.49 -40.51
N THR A 263 -96.18 3.00 -39.30
CA THR A 263 -96.95 4.18 -38.82
C THR A 263 -96.37 5.46 -39.36
N THR A 264 -97.20 6.47 -39.66
CA THR A 264 -96.80 7.89 -39.56
C THR A 264 -97.85 8.68 -38.78
N THR A 265 -97.46 9.34 -37.70
CA THR A 265 -98.34 10.20 -36.87
C THR A 265 -97.82 11.64 -36.90
N VAL A 266 -98.66 12.62 -37.24
CA VAL A 266 -98.25 14.04 -37.36
C VAL A 266 -99.04 14.91 -36.39
N SER A 267 -98.36 15.85 -35.75
CA SER A 267 -98.89 16.81 -34.79
C SER A 267 -98.21 18.18 -34.96
N SER A 268 -98.72 19.21 -34.28
CA SER A 268 -98.06 20.52 -34.19
C SER A 268 -96.68 20.47 -33.52
N ASN A 269 -96.36 19.39 -32.80
CA ASN A 269 -95.05 19.13 -32.20
C ASN A 269 -94.14 18.24 -33.06
N GLY A 270 -94.59 17.73 -34.23
CA GLY A 270 -93.76 16.95 -35.17
C GLY A 270 -94.37 15.69 -35.80
N VAL A 271 -93.53 14.90 -36.49
CA VAL A 271 -93.82 13.73 -37.35
C VAL A 271 -93.18 12.45 -36.80
N ALA A 272 -93.93 11.35 -36.71
CA ALA A 272 -93.50 10.09 -36.05
C ALA A 272 -93.71 8.83 -36.91
N ILE A 273 -92.64 8.22 -37.45
CA ILE A 273 -92.68 7.04 -38.33
C ILE A 273 -92.28 5.73 -37.60
N THR A 274 -93.17 4.76 -37.35
CA THR A 274 -92.75 3.44 -36.81
C THR A 274 -92.51 2.44 -37.92
N THR A 275 -91.46 1.62 -37.88
CA THR A 275 -91.32 0.43 -38.74
C THR A 275 -90.87 -0.79 -37.91
N PRO A 276 -91.67 -1.86 -37.79
CA PRO A 276 -91.19 -3.14 -37.27
C PRO A 276 -90.43 -3.90 -38.37
N PRO A 277 -89.31 -4.57 -38.07
CA PRO A 277 -88.82 -5.68 -38.90
C PRO A 277 -89.85 -6.82 -38.92
N ALA A 278 -89.86 -7.63 -39.98
CA ALA A 278 -90.82 -8.73 -40.11
C ALA A 278 -90.56 -9.85 -39.08
N GLY A 279 -91.63 -10.34 -38.43
CA GLY A 279 -91.60 -11.65 -37.76
C GLY A 279 -91.43 -11.69 -36.24
N GLN A 280 -91.94 -10.72 -35.46
CA GLN A 280 -92.31 -10.95 -34.05
C GLN A 280 -93.30 -9.91 -33.51
N GLY A 281 -93.88 -10.18 -32.34
CA GLY A 281 -95.00 -9.43 -31.76
C GLY A 281 -94.66 -8.00 -31.31
N SER A 282 -95.70 -7.16 -31.20
CA SER A 282 -95.60 -5.73 -30.96
C SER A 282 -94.70 -5.34 -29.78
N PRO A 283 -93.80 -4.34 -29.93
CA PRO A 283 -93.16 -3.70 -28.80
C PRO A 283 -94.20 -3.14 -27.84
N LYS A 284 -93.98 -3.33 -26.54
CA LYS A 284 -94.55 -2.46 -25.52
C LYS A 284 -93.66 -1.22 -25.37
N ASP A 285 -94.16 -0.20 -24.68
CA ASP A 285 -93.40 0.96 -24.19
C ASP A 285 -92.41 1.61 -25.19
N GLY A 286 -92.97 2.22 -26.25
CA GLY A 286 -92.42 3.41 -26.94
C GLY A 286 -91.14 3.27 -27.77
N THR A 287 -90.49 2.11 -27.72
CA THR A 287 -89.16 1.89 -28.31
C THR A 287 -89.27 1.26 -29.71
N GLY A 288 -88.93 2.03 -30.75
CA GLY A 288 -89.02 1.62 -32.16
C GLY A 288 -89.63 2.66 -33.12
N ALA A 289 -90.08 3.82 -32.61
CA ALA A 289 -90.60 4.91 -33.44
C ALA A 289 -89.48 5.87 -33.89
N VAL A 290 -89.35 6.14 -35.19
CA VAL A 290 -88.74 7.39 -35.69
C VAL A 290 -89.65 8.53 -35.24
N THR A 291 -89.14 9.61 -34.65
CA THR A 291 -89.94 10.80 -34.30
C THR A 291 -89.13 12.06 -34.51
N LEU A 292 -89.41 12.82 -35.57
CA LEU A 292 -88.98 14.21 -35.72
C LEU A 292 -89.92 15.09 -34.91
N THR A 293 -89.46 15.65 -33.80
CA THR A 293 -90.25 16.56 -32.95
C THR A 293 -89.62 17.95 -32.91
N LYS A 294 -90.29 18.92 -32.27
CA LYS A 294 -89.67 20.21 -31.90
C LYS A 294 -88.37 20.07 -31.09
N ASP A 295 -88.15 18.91 -30.46
CA ASP A 295 -86.96 18.58 -29.67
C ASP A 295 -85.95 17.69 -30.42
N GLY A 296 -86.14 17.50 -31.75
CA GLY A 296 -85.22 16.78 -32.63
C GLY A 296 -85.70 15.43 -33.15
N LEU A 297 -84.83 14.74 -33.91
CA LEU A 297 -85.10 13.47 -34.58
C LEU A 297 -84.64 12.26 -33.75
N ASN A 298 -85.58 11.44 -33.31
CA ASN A 298 -85.39 10.03 -32.98
C ASN A 298 -85.49 9.20 -34.27
N ASN A 299 -84.64 8.17 -34.47
CA ASN A 299 -84.74 7.26 -35.63
C ASN A 299 -85.28 5.86 -35.29
N GLY A 300 -85.90 5.67 -34.13
CA GLY A 300 -86.51 4.39 -33.72
C GLY A 300 -85.53 3.23 -33.57
N GLY A 301 -84.23 3.53 -33.41
CA GLY A 301 -83.16 2.53 -33.41
C GLY A 301 -82.71 2.06 -34.80
N ASN A 302 -83.32 2.56 -35.88
CA ASN A 302 -82.86 2.28 -37.25
C ASN A 302 -81.53 2.98 -37.56
N LYS A 303 -80.78 2.46 -38.54
CA LYS A 303 -79.62 3.17 -39.11
C LYS A 303 -80.11 4.31 -40.01
N VAL A 304 -79.55 5.52 -39.84
CA VAL A 304 -79.68 6.57 -40.86
C VAL A 304 -78.64 6.33 -41.94
N VAL A 305 -79.03 6.43 -43.21
CA VAL A 305 -78.17 6.22 -44.38
C VAL A 305 -78.25 7.43 -45.32
N ASN A 306 -77.25 7.58 -46.20
CA ASN A 306 -77.16 8.67 -47.18
C ASN A 306 -77.16 10.10 -46.58
N MET A 307 -76.76 10.27 -45.32
CA MET A 307 -76.46 11.60 -44.77
C MET A 307 -75.20 12.17 -45.43
N ALA A 308 -75.26 13.45 -45.80
CA ALA A 308 -74.11 14.18 -46.34
C ALA A 308 -73.06 14.49 -45.25
N SER A 309 -71.95 15.13 -45.63
CA SER A 309 -70.98 15.73 -44.70
C SER A 309 -71.67 16.78 -43.84
N GLY A 310 -71.44 16.73 -42.52
CA GLY A 310 -71.79 17.82 -41.62
C GLY A 310 -70.86 19.04 -41.76
N TYR A 311 -69.62 18.82 -42.22
CA TYR A 311 -68.67 19.88 -42.55
C TYR A 311 -69.03 20.56 -43.89
N GLY A 312 -68.84 21.87 -43.97
CA GLY A 312 -68.88 22.66 -45.19
C GLY A 312 -67.66 22.45 -46.09
N GLU A 313 -67.60 23.19 -47.19
CA GLU A 313 -66.54 23.05 -48.19
C GLU A 313 -65.19 23.55 -47.64
N GLY A 314 -64.20 22.64 -47.57
CA GLY A 314 -62.88 22.91 -46.97
C GLY A 314 -62.82 22.77 -45.44
N GLU A 315 -63.96 22.57 -44.75
CA GLU A 315 -63.99 22.33 -43.30
C GLU A 315 -63.65 20.88 -42.94
N ASP A 316 -62.95 20.70 -41.83
CA ASP A 316 -62.75 19.44 -41.12
C ASP A 316 -62.71 19.66 -39.59
N ILE A 317 -62.38 18.62 -38.81
CA ILE A 317 -62.36 18.66 -37.35
C ILE A 317 -61.30 19.61 -36.75
N ASN A 318 -60.31 20.04 -37.54
CA ASN A 318 -59.14 20.79 -37.10
C ASN A 318 -59.21 22.28 -37.45
N ASN A 319 -60.04 22.67 -38.44
CA ASN A 319 -60.11 24.04 -38.96
C ASN A 319 -61.50 24.69 -38.90
N ILE A 320 -62.55 23.95 -38.53
CA ILE A 320 -63.89 24.50 -38.29
C ILE A 320 -63.85 25.51 -37.13
N ALA A 321 -64.37 26.72 -37.35
CA ALA A 321 -64.38 27.77 -36.34
C ALA A 321 -65.41 27.50 -35.24
N ASP A 322 -65.12 27.91 -33.99
CA ASP A 322 -65.99 27.76 -32.80
C ASP A 322 -67.40 28.38 -32.95
N ASN A 323 -67.60 29.24 -33.97
CA ASN A 323 -68.88 29.87 -34.31
C ASN A 323 -69.41 29.49 -35.70
N SER A 324 -68.84 28.47 -36.37
CA SER A 324 -69.34 27.99 -37.67
C SER A 324 -70.74 27.40 -37.53
N SER A 325 -71.65 27.74 -38.45
CA SER A 325 -72.99 27.14 -38.50
C SER A 325 -72.97 25.62 -38.68
N SER A 326 -71.91 25.10 -39.33
CA SER A 326 -71.66 23.67 -39.51
C SER A 326 -71.57 22.88 -38.18
N LEU A 327 -71.27 23.54 -37.06
CA LEU A 327 -71.29 22.92 -35.72
C LEU A 327 -72.69 22.44 -35.27
N THR A 328 -73.75 22.86 -35.97
CA THR A 328 -75.13 22.41 -35.71
C THR A 328 -75.64 21.36 -36.72
N ASN A 329 -74.83 20.97 -37.70
CA ASN A 329 -75.18 19.96 -38.70
C ASN A 329 -75.11 18.52 -38.16
N GLY A 330 -75.88 17.61 -38.77
CA GLY A 330 -75.82 16.17 -38.48
C GLY A 330 -74.59 15.50 -39.09
N ALA A 331 -73.63 15.12 -38.24
CA ALA A 331 -72.42 14.41 -38.67
C ALA A 331 -72.69 12.95 -39.08
N ASN A 332 -72.08 12.49 -40.17
CA ASN A 332 -72.15 11.10 -40.61
C ASN A 332 -70.97 10.25 -40.07
N ILE A 333 -70.99 8.93 -40.31
CA ILE A 333 -69.95 7.99 -39.82
C ILE A 333 -68.56 8.27 -40.44
N GLY A 334 -68.51 8.76 -41.68
CA GLY A 334 -67.29 9.26 -42.33
C GLY A 334 -66.74 10.51 -41.66
N ASP A 335 -67.60 11.44 -41.23
CA ASP A 335 -67.21 12.65 -40.50
C ASP A 335 -66.63 12.31 -39.12
N LEU A 336 -67.30 11.41 -38.40
CA LEU A 336 -66.82 10.84 -37.14
C LEU A 336 -65.49 10.10 -37.34
N LYS A 337 -65.33 9.36 -38.45
CA LYS A 337 -64.07 8.69 -38.80
C LYS A 337 -62.95 9.69 -39.12
N LYS A 338 -63.21 10.77 -39.86
CA LYS A 338 -62.24 11.87 -40.05
C LYS A 338 -61.80 12.43 -38.69
N GLY A 339 -62.76 12.71 -37.80
CA GLY A 339 -62.49 13.18 -36.44
C GLY A 339 -61.59 12.24 -35.63
N ILE A 340 -61.91 10.94 -35.62
CA ILE A 340 -61.15 9.90 -34.93
C ILE A 340 -59.75 9.72 -35.53
N ASP A 341 -59.61 9.73 -36.86
CA ASP A 341 -58.32 9.55 -37.52
C ASP A 341 -57.44 10.81 -37.45
N GLY A 342 -58.04 12.00 -37.37
CA GLY A 342 -57.35 13.25 -37.01
C GLY A 342 -56.81 13.19 -35.58
N LEU A 343 -57.64 12.82 -34.61
CA LEU A 343 -57.21 12.65 -33.20
C LEU A 343 -56.11 11.59 -33.03
N LYS A 344 -56.12 10.51 -33.83
CA LYS A 344 -55.01 9.55 -33.85
C LYS A 344 -53.71 10.18 -34.36
N LYS A 345 -53.79 10.96 -35.44
CA LYS A 345 -52.64 11.66 -36.03
C LYS A 345 -52.13 12.86 -35.22
N ALA A 346 -52.95 13.41 -34.33
CA ALA A 346 -52.52 14.46 -33.40
C ALA A 346 -51.48 13.93 -32.40
N GLY A 347 -51.60 12.66 -31.98
CA GLY A 347 -50.51 11.92 -31.33
C GLY A 347 -49.85 12.62 -30.14
N LEU A 348 -48.55 12.37 -29.98
CA LEU A 348 -47.62 13.13 -29.14
C LEU A 348 -46.25 13.14 -29.79
N ASP A 349 -45.53 14.25 -29.60
CA ASP A 349 -44.15 14.41 -30.01
C ASP A 349 -43.20 14.20 -28.82
N PHE A 350 -41.99 13.74 -29.12
CA PHE A 350 -41.00 13.41 -28.10
C PHE A 350 -39.63 13.91 -28.55
N ALA A 351 -38.97 14.70 -27.70
CA ALA A 351 -37.59 15.13 -27.92
C ALA A 351 -36.67 14.54 -26.85
N GLY A 352 -35.46 14.16 -27.26
CA GLY A 352 -34.34 13.88 -26.35
C GLY A 352 -33.33 15.01 -26.38
N ASP A 353 -32.15 14.79 -25.78
CA ASP A 353 -31.00 15.70 -25.91
C ASP A 353 -30.56 15.95 -27.36
N LYS A 354 -30.95 15.06 -28.28
CA LYS A 354 -30.73 15.21 -29.71
C LYS A 354 -31.90 14.68 -30.53
N GLY A 355 -32.64 15.60 -31.14
CA GLY A 355 -33.70 15.33 -32.11
C GLY A 355 -35.08 15.10 -31.50
N GLU A 356 -36.09 15.23 -32.35
CA GLU A 356 -37.52 15.11 -32.05
C GLU A 356 -38.16 14.05 -32.95
N PHE A 357 -39.19 13.36 -32.47
CA PHE A 357 -39.96 12.39 -33.25
C PHE A 357 -41.43 12.32 -32.82
N HIS A 358 -42.32 12.23 -33.81
CA HIS A 358 -43.76 12.08 -33.61
C HIS A 358 -44.18 10.62 -33.40
N ARG A 359 -45.19 10.36 -32.57
CA ARG A 359 -45.90 9.06 -32.47
C ARG A 359 -47.42 9.27 -32.43
N ASN A 360 -48.15 8.57 -33.31
CA ASN A 360 -49.61 8.63 -33.37
C ASN A 360 -50.22 8.03 -32.09
N LEU A 361 -51.43 8.46 -31.71
CA LEU A 361 -52.09 7.97 -30.49
C LEU A 361 -52.38 6.46 -30.58
N GLY A 362 -51.88 5.72 -29.59
CA GLY A 362 -51.92 4.25 -29.55
C GLY A 362 -50.64 3.57 -30.06
N GLU A 363 -49.70 4.30 -30.63
CA GLU A 363 -48.37 3.79 -30.95
C GLU A 363 -47.47 3.73 -29.71
N LYS A 364 -46.55 2.75 -29.68
CA LYS A 364 -45.59 2.59 -28.58
C LYS A 364 -44.38 3.51 -28.74
N VAL A 365 -44.00 4.16 -27.63
CA VAL A 365 -42.69 4.79 -27.37
C VAL A 365 -41.83 3.79 -26.58
N THR A 366 -40.50 3.77 -26.80
CA THR A 366 -39.57 2.97 -25.98
C THR A 366 -38.37 3.79 -25.54
N VAL A 367 -38.27 4.07 -24.24
CA VAL A 367 -37.04 4.59 -23.63
C VAL A 367 -36.10 3.40 -23.34
N LYS A 368 -34.81 3.51 -23.67
CA LYS A 368 -33.80 2.45 -23.50
C LYS A 368 -32.51 3.04 -22.96
N GLY A 369 -32.02 2.56 -21.81
CA GLY A 369 -30.70 2.94 -21.28
C GLY A 369 -29.53 2.10 -21.83
N GLY A 370 -29.83 0.90 -22.32
CA GLY A 370 -28.86 -0.03 -22.94
C GLY A 370 -28.69 -1.35 -22.21
N ILE A 371 -28.60 -1.36 -20.87
CA ILE A 371 -28.62 -2.61 -20.09
C ILE A 371 -30.06 -3.09 -19.93
N THR A 372 -30.30 -4.34 -20.33
CA THR A 372 -31.61 -5.03 -20.29
C THR A 372 -31.69 -6.11 -19.20
N ASP A 373 -30.57 -6.49 -18.60
CA ASP A 373 -30.51 -7.46 -17.50
C ASP A 373 -30.63 -6.72 -16.16
N GLU A 374 -31.79 -6.83 -15.53
CA GLU A 374 -32.12 -6.20 -14.25
C GLU A 374 -31.15 -6.59 -13.12
N SER A 375 -30.58 -7.81 -13.14
CA SER A 375 -29.59 -8.22 -12.15
C SER A 375 -28.31 -7.39 -12.22
N LYS A 376 -28.00 -6.82 -13.39
CA LYS A 376 -26.87 -5.94 -13.66
C LYS A 376 -27.20 -4.44 -13.47
N LEU A 377 -28.43 -4.09 -13.14
CA LEU A 377 -28.84 -2.72 -12.78
C LEU A 377 -28.78 -2.51 -11.26
N SER A 378 -28.48 -1.28 -10.84
CA SER A 378 -28.52 -0.88 -9.43
C SER A 378 -29.94 -0.93 -8.89
N THR A 379 -30.09 -1.41 -7.66
CA THR A 379 -31.34 -1.34 -6.88
C THR A 379 -31.46 -0.07 -6.06
N ALA A 380 -30.47 0.83 -6.14
CA ALA A 380 -30.47 2.14 -5.49
C ALA A 380 -30.81 3.26 -6.49
N ASN A 381 -31.44 4.32 -5.99
CA ASN A 381 -32.00 5.43 -6.77
C ASN A 381 -30.90 6.43 -7.21
N ASN A 382 -29.95 5.94 -8.01
CA ASN A 382 -28.79 6.69 -8.52
C ASN A 382 -29.14 7.66 -9.66
N ILE A 383 -30.35 7.57 -10.22
CA ILE A 383 -30.90 8.45 -11.24
C ILE A 383 -32.20 9.03 -10.69
N GLY A 384 -32.41 10.34 -10.89
CA GLY A 384 -33.68 11.02 -10.62
C GLY A 384 -34.19 11.72 -11.87
N VAL A 385 -35.50 11.71 -12.07
CA VAL A 385 -36.22 12.35 -13.17
C VAL A 385 -37.06 13.50 -12.63
N ILE A 386 -36.67 14.74 -12.95
CA ILE A 386 -37.19 15.97 -12.32
C ILE A 386 -37.93 16.81 -13.36
N SER A 387 -39.19 17.17 -13.09
CA SER A 387 -39.91 18.17 -13.90
C SER A 387 -39.23 19.53 -13.82
N ASP A 388 -39.07 20.24 -14.95
CA ASP A 388 -38.72 21.68 -14.94
C ASP A 388 -39.94 22.61 -14.88
N ASN A 389 -41.15 22.03 -14.89
CA ASN A 389 -42.45 22.71 -14.93
C ASN A 389 -42.69 23.61 -16.16
N ASN A 390 -41.74 23.65 -17.11
CA ASN A 390 -41.89 24.21 -18.45
C ASN A 390 -42.17 23.12 -19.50
N GLY A 391 -42.17 21.85 -19.10
CA GLY A 391 -42.62 20.71 -19.89
C GLY A 391 -41.53 19.71 -20.28
N SER A 392 -40.37 19.74 -19.62
CA SER A 392 -39.29 18.77 -19.77
C SER A 392 -39.09 17.92 -18.52
N LEU A 393 -38.71 16.65 -18.71
CA LEU A 393 -38.25 15.73 -17.68
C LEU A 393 -36.71 15.70 -17.70
N ASN A 394 -36.08 16.24 -16.66
CA ASN A 394 -34.63 16.29 -16.49
C ASN A 394 -34.14 14.99 -15.83
N VAL A 395 -33.41 14.15 -16.57
CA VAL A 395 -32.75 12.94 -16.06
C VAL A 395 -31.37 13.32 -15.51
N ARG A 396 -31.14 13.10 -14.21
CA ARG A 396 -29.92 13.51 -13.50
C ARG A 396 -29.36 12.39 -12.63
N LEU A 397 -28.04 12.35 -12.47
CA LEU A 397 -27.38 11.50 -11.48
C LEU A 397 -27.63 12.02 -10.06
N ALA A 398 -27.76 11.11 -9.10
CA ALA A 398 -27.66 11.43 -7.67
C ALA A 398 -26.25 11.92 -7.33
N LYS A 399 -26.11 12.72 -6.26
CA LYS A 399 -24.78 13.18 -5.79
C LYS A 399 -23.97 12.03 -5.21
N ASP A 400 -24.63 11.19 -4.42
CA ASP A 400 -24.07 9.99 -3.82
C ASP A 400 -24.52 8.76 -4.62
N ILE A 401 -23.60 8.13 -5.33
CA ILE A 401 -23.88 6.93 -6.14
C ILE A 401 -23.61 5.69 -5.30
N THR A 402 -24.64 4.85 -5.12
CA THR A 402 -24.59 3.67 -4.22
C THR A 402 -25.09 2.40 -4.94
N GLY A 403 -24.85 1.21 -4.37
CA GLY A 403 -25.34 -0.05 -4.96
C GLY A 403 -24.74 -0.42 -6.33
N ILE A 404 -23.66 0.25 -6.76
CA ILE A 404 -22.84 -0.15 -7.92
C ILE A 404 -21.67 -1.04 -7.47
N ASN A 405 -21.25 -1.94 -8.36
CA ASN A 405 -20.17 -2.88 -8.13
C ASN A 405 -18.83 -2.37 -8.67
N SER A 406 -18.82 -1.65 -9.80
CA SER A 406 -17.60 -1.08 -10.39
C SER A 406 -17.82 0.17 -11.25
N ILE A 407 -16.79 1.02 -11.31
CA ILE A 407 -16.58 2.05 -12.32
C ILE A 407 -15.37 1.63 -13.16
N THR A 408 -15.39 1.85 -14.47
CA THR A 408 -14.24 1.59 -15.36
C THR A 408 -14.09 2.69 -16.42
N THR A 409 -12.95 3.38 -16.36
CA THR A 409 -12.47 4.33 -17.39
C THR A 409 -11.48 3.66 -18.33
N MET A 410 -11.28 4.22 -19.53
CA MET A 410 -10.35 3.67 -20.53
C MET A 410 -9.85 4.77 -21.49
N ASP A 411 -8.59 4.74 -21.93
CA ASP A 411 -8.11 5.59 -23.04
C ASP A 411 -8.18 4.91 -24.42
N ASN A 412 -7.91 5.72 -25.43
CA ASN A 412 -7.64 5.32 -26.80
C ASN A 412 -6.42 4.35 -26.95
N SER A 413 -5.64 4.12 -25.90
CA SER A 413 -4.49 3.19 -25.88
C SER A 413 -4.82 1.82 -25.27
N GLY A 414 -6.00 1.66 -24.68
CA GLY A 414 -6.45 0.43 -23.99
C GLY A 414 -5.99 0.30 -22.53
N HIS A 415 -5.44 1.35 -21.91
CA HIS A 415 -5.27 1.41 -20.46
C HIS A 415 -6.64 1.47 -19.79
N THR A 416 -6.82 0.81 -18.63
CA THR A 416 -8.10 0.87 -17.90
C THR A 416 -7.87 1.14 -16.41
N THR A 417 -8.60 2.11 -15.86
CA THR A 417 -8.70 2.27 -14.40
C THR A 417 -10.03 1.69 -13.93
N VAL A 418 -9.98 0.78 -12.96
CA VAL A 418 -11.14 0.13 -12.37
C VAL A 418 -11.21 0.46 -10.89
N THR A 419 -12.34 1.03 -10.46
CA THR A 419 -12.68 1.25 -9.05
C THR A 419 -13.83 0.34 -8.68
N ASN A 420 -13.66 -0.55 -7.70
CA ASN A 420 -14.66 -1.55 -7.30
C ASN A 420 -14.49 -1.94 -5.82
N GLY A 421 -15.26 -2.93 -5.34
CA GLY A 421 -15.21 -3.40 -3.95
C GLY A 421 -13.86 -3.93 -3.44
N ASN A 422 -12.91 -4.24 -4.33
CA ASN A 422 -11.55 -4.64 -3.96
C ASN A 422 -10.59 -3.43 -3.83
N GLY A 423 -11.00 -2.23 -4.26
CA GLY A 423 -10.19 -1.01 -4.29
C GLY A 423 -10.08 -0.39 -5.68
N ILE A 424 -8.93 0.21 -5.98
CA ILE A 424 -8.61 0.86 -7.26
C ILE A 424 -7.48 0.08 -7.95
N THR A 425 -7.59 -0.16 -9.26
CA THR A 425 -6.56 -0.81 -10.08
C THR A 425 -6.42 -0.15 -11.43
N ILE A 426 -5.21 0.30 -11.79
CA ILE A 426 -4.85 0.74 -13.14
C ILE A 426 -4.15 -0.43 -13.84
N LYS A 427 -4.72 -0.88 -14.96
CA LYS A 427 -4.10 -1.87 -15.83
C LYS A 427 -3.37 -1.16 -16.97
N ASN A 428 -2.04 -1.30 -16.96
CA ASN A 428 -1.18 -0.87 -18.06
C ASN A 428 -1.21 -1.93 -19.18
N ASN A 429 -1.19 -1.53 -20.46
CA ASN A 429 -1.45 -2.40 -21.59
C ASN A 429 -0.18 -3.20 -21.96
N GLY A 430 0.00 -4.35 -21.31
CA GLY A 430 1.22 -5.16 -21.37
C GLY A 430 2.25 -4.84 -20.27
N GLY A 431 1.94 -3.89 -19.37
CA GLY A 431 2.77 -3.54 -18.22
C GLY A 431 2.25 -4.09 -16.89
N GLY A 432 3.05 -3.96 -15.82
CA GLY A 432 2.63 -4.29 -14.46
C GLY A 432 1.48 -3.39 -14.00
N SER A 433 0.42 -3.99 -13.46
CA SER A 433 -0.76 -3.24 -12.99
C SER A 433 -0.51 -2.62 -11.61
N VAL A 434 -0.90 -1.36 -11.45
CA VAL A 434 -0.79 -0.61 -10.19
C VAL A 434 -2.11 -0.70 -9.45
N SER A 435 -2.11 -0.98 -8.15
CA SER A 435 -3.35 -1.12 -7.38
C SER A 435 -3.23 -0.68 -5.92
N LEU A 436 -4.35 -0.19 -5.39
CA LEU A 436 -4.57 0.09 -3.97
C LEU A 436 -5.80 -0.71 -3.53
N THR A 437 -5.58 -1.67 -2.64
CA THR A 437 -6.58 -2.70 -2.27
C THR A 437 -6.67 -2.89 -0.76
N SER A 438 -7.58 -3.75 -0.30
CA SER A 438 -7.62 -4.20 1.10
C SER A 438 -6.34 -4.90 1.57
N SER A 439 -5.52 -5.43 0.66
CA SER A 439 -4.19 -6.00 0.95
C SER A 439 -3.06 -4.94 0.92
N GLY A 440 -3.39 -3.66 0.74
CA GLY A 440 -2.43 -2.56 0.63
C GLY A 440 -2.15 -2.11 -0.80
N LEU A 441 -1.01 -1.44 -0.98
CA LEU A 441 -0.53 -0.86 -2.23
C LEU A 441 0.39 -1.85 -2.97
N ASN A 442 0.17 -2.03 -4.27
CA ASN A 442 1.11 -2.71 -5.17
C ASN A 442 1.43 -1.77 -6.35
N ASN A 443 2.72 -1.47 -6.55
CA ASN A 443 3.18 -0.55 -7.60
C ASN A 443 3.40 -1.22 -8.97
N GLY A 444 3.03 -2.48 -9.16
CA GLY A 444 3.19 -3.21 -10.42
C GLY A 444 4.66 -3.48 -10.81
N GLY A 445 5.59 -3.40 -9.86
CA GLY A 445 7.04 -3.46 -10.13
C GLY A 445 7.64 -2.14 -10.67
N ASN A 446 6.84 -1.08 -10.83
CA ASN A 446 7.33 0.23 -11.25
C ASN A 446 8.13 0.92 -10.14
N LYS A 447 8.90 1.95 -10.50
CA LYS A 447 9.59 2.80 -9.50
C LYS A 447 8.58 3.76 -8.84
N ILE A 448 8.63 3.89 -7.52
CA ILE A 448 7.91 4.95 -6.80
C ILE A 448 8.73 6.23 -6.91
N THR A 449 8.13 7.33 -7.34
CA THR A 449 8.83 8.61 -7.59
C THR A 449 8.31 9.75 -6.70
N ASN A 450 9.10 10.83 -6.62
CA ASN A 450 8.82 12.04 -5.84
C ASN A 450 8.48 11.77 -4.36
N VAL A 451 9.14 10.77 -3.77
CA VAL A 451 9.05 10.46 -2.34
C VAL A 451 9.91 11.47 -1.57
N ALA A 452 9.29 12.30 -0.73
CA ALA A 452 10.01 13.21 0.15
C ALA A 452 10.82 12.44 1.21
N PRO A 453 11.89 13.02 1.79
CA PRO A 453 12.64 12.36 2.85
C PRO A 453 11.76 12.05 4.08
N GLY A 454 11.63 10.77 4.43
CA GLY A 454 10.88 10.33 5.60
C GLY A 454 11.53 10.75 6.92
N GLU A 455 10.75 10.91 7.99
CA GLU A 455 11.25 11.34 9.29
C GLU A 455 12.04 10.22 9.98
N ILE A 456 13.33 10.46 10.30
CA ILE A 456 14.22 9.43 10.87
C ILE A 456 14.02 9.29 12.40
N SER A 457 12.80 9.02 12.87
CA SER A 457 12.45 8.72 14.27
C SER A 457 12.10 7.23 14.48
N SER A 458 12.29 6.70 15.69
CA SER A 458 12.10 5.25 15.98
C SER A 458 10.64 4.78 15.95
N THR A 459 9.71 5.73 15.84
CA THR A 459 8.27 5.53 15.75
C THR A 459 7.71 5.87 14.36
N SER A 460 8.57 6.28 13.40
CA SER A 460 8.11 6.65 12.07
C SER A 460 7.78 5.43 11.21
N THR A 461 6.64 5.53 10.51
CA THR A 461 6.15 4.58 9.50
C THR A 461 6.26 5.16 8.08
N ASP A 462 7.06 6.21 7.90
CA ASP A 462 7.32 6.83 6.60
C ASP A 462 8.11 5.88 5.68
N ALA A 463 7.86 5.94 4.36
CA ALA A 463 8.80 5.45 3.36
C ALA A 463 10.09 6.30 3.34
N VAL A 464 11.25 5.66 3.15
CA VAL A 464 12.54 6.35 2.98
C VAL A 464 12.94 6.42 1.50
N ASN A 465 13.60 7.51 1.09
CA ASN A 465 13.99 7.72 -0.31
C ASN A 465 15.48 7.45 -0.58
N GLY A 466 15.85 7.42 -1.86
CA GLY A 466 17.20 7.07 -2.30
C GLY A 466 18.32 7.95 -1.76
N SER A 467 18.09 9.25 -1.49
CA SER A 467 19.13 10.12 -0.93
C SER A 467 19.35 9.87 0.56
N GLN A 468 18.33 9.40 1.28
CA GLN A 468 18.47 8.94 2.67
C GLN A 468 19.30 7.66 2.77
N LEU A 469 19.06 6.69 1.88
CA LEU A 469 19.82 5.45 1.80
C LEU A 469 21.27 5.69 1.33
N ASN A 470 21.48 6.53 0.32
CA ASN A 470 22.81 6.89 -0.18
C ASN A 470 23.71 7.51 0.91
N ARG A 471 23.14 8.34 1.80
CA ARG A 471 23.87 8.84 2.99
C ARG A 471 24.39 7.71 3.89
N VAL A 472 23.58 6.68 4.13
CA VAL A 472 23.99 5.51 4.95
C VAL A 472 25.05 4.68 4.22
N ALA A 473 24.92 4.48 2.91
CA ALA A 473 25.93 3.80 2.10
C ALA A 473 27.29 4.52 2.14
N ASN A 474 27.30 5.86 2.08
CA ASN A 474 28.54 6.64 2.17
C ASN A 474 29.18 6.55 3.57
N SER A 475 28.38 6.58 4.65
CA SER A 475 28.91 6.31 6.00
C SER A 475 29.52 4.91 6.12
N MET A 476 28.89 3.89 5.51
CA MET A 476 29.41 2.52 5.50
C MET A 476 30.74 2.42 4.71
N ASN A 477 30.85 3.09 3.56
CA ASN A 477 32.09 3.13 2.78
C ASN A 477 33.25 3.77 3.56
N ASN A 478 32.99 4.83 4.34
CA ASN A 478 34.01 5.44 5.20
C ASN A 478 34.53 4.44 6.25
N VAL A 479 33.63 3.73 6.94
CA VAL A 479 34.01 2.69 7.91
C VAL A 479 34.79 1.54 7.25
N VAL A 480 34.40 1.12 6.05
CA VAL A 480 35.12 0.09 5.29
C VAL A 480 36.54 0.54 4.93
N ASN A 481 36.74 1.82 4.59
CA ASN A 481 38.07 2.35 4.29
C ASN A 481 38.94 2.46 5.57
N GLU A 482 38.39 2.98 6.66
CA GLU A 482 39.12 3.08 7.94
C GLU A 482 39.53 1.70 8.47
N VAL A 483 38.65 0.69 8.40
CA VAL A 483 38.99 -0.70 8.75
C VAL A 483 40.14 -1.26 7.91
N ARG A 484 40.25 -0.89 6.62
CA ARG A 484 41.38 -1.34 5.78
C ARG A 484 42.68 -0.65 6.18
N GLN A 485 42.64 0.66 6.39
CA GLN A 485 43.78 1.46 6.86
C GLN A 485 44.30 0.94 8.21
N VAL A 486 43.41 0.67 9.16
CA VAL A 486 43.73 0.04 10.46
C VAL A 486 44.35 -1.35 10.29
N GLY A 487 43.84 -2.16 9.37
CA GLY A 487 44.42 -3.47 9.02
C GLY A 487 45.86 -3.34 8.48
N ALA A 488 46.08 -2.42 7.55
CA ALA A 488 47.41 -2.16 6.98
C ALA A 488 48.40 -1.62 8.02
N MET A 489 47.98 -0.65 8.84
CA MET A 489 48.79 -0.09 9.94
C MET A 489 49.13 -1.14 11.00
N SER A 490 48.17 -2.00 11.38
CA SER A 490 48.42 -3.12 12.29
C SER A 490 49.44 -4.11 11.72
N SER A 491 49.36 -4.41 10.41
CA SER A 491 50.36 -5.23 9.73
C SER A 491 51.73 -4.56 9.68
N ALA A 492 51.79 -3.23 9.51
CA ALA A 492 53.05 -2.50 9.49
C ALA A 492 53.72 -2.46 10.88
N LEU A 493 52.94 -2.25 11.94
CA LEU A 493 53.41 -2.34 13.33
C LEU A 493 53.93 -3.74 13.68
N SER A 494 53.27 -4.80 13.20
CA SER A 494 53.70 -6.19 13.39
C SER A 494 55.01 -6.55 12.65
N ALA A 495 55.39 -5.75 11.66
CA ALA A 495 56.67 -5.88 10.97
C ALA A 495 57.85 -5.23 11.72
N LEU A 496 57.60 -4.40 12.75
CA LEU A 496 58.64 -3.79 13.59
C LEU A 496 59.29 -4.86 14.48
N LYS A 497 60.44 -5.39 14.05
CA LYS A 497 61.18 -6.43 14.77
C LYS A 497 62.60 -5.94 15.09
N PRO A 498 63.00 -5.88 16.37
CA PRO A 498 64.36 -5.53 16.74
C PRO A 498 65.33 -6.66 16.40
N MET A 499 66.59 -6.29 16.20
CA MET A 499 67.72 -7.21 16.03
C MET A 499 68.15 -7.78 17.40
N ALA A 500 69.16 -8.65 17.41
CA ALA A 500 69.74 -9.16 18.66
C ALA A 500 70.26 -8.03 19.56
N TYR A 501 70.43 -8.32 20.85
CA TYR A 501 70.98 -7.37 21.82
C TYR A 501 72.45 -7.09 21.54
N ASP A 502 72.80 -5.80 21.42
CA ASP A 502 74.17 -5.32 21.46
C ASP A 502 74.37 -4.43 22.71
N PRO A 503 75.45 -4.62 23.51
CA PRO A 503 75.71 -3.82 24.71
C PRO A 503 76.25 -2.41 24.44
N TYR A 504 76.74 -2.13 23.22
CA TYR A 504 77.20 -0.82 22.75
C TYR A 504 76.14 -0.10 21.91
N GLU A 505 75.29 -0.84 21.20
CA GLU A 505 74.16 -0.33 20.42
C GLU A 505 72.79 -0.75 21.01
N PRO A 506 72.46 -0.38 22.27
CA PRO A 506 71.25 -0.84 22.95
C PRO A 506 69.96 -0.21 22.40
N THR A 507 70.04 0.85 21.59
CA THR A 507 68.87 1.52 20.98
C THR A 507 68.84 1.25 19.49
N GLN A 508 67.73 0.71 18.99
CA GLN A 508 67.55 0.33 17.59
C GLN A 508 66.33 1.05 17.00
N ILE A 509 66.44 1.47 15.74
CA ILE A 509 65.34 2.07 14.97
C ILE A 509 64.84 1.03 13.96
N MET A 510 63.53 0.87 13.89
CA MET A 510 62.83 -0.12 13.06
C MET A 510 61.92 0.60 12.06
N ALA A 511 61.79 0.03 10.87
CA ALA A 511 60.79 0.44 9.88
C ALA A 511 59.97 -0.78 9.45
N GLY A 512 58.67 -0.60 9.25
CA GLY A 512 57.73 -1.64 8.85
C GLY A 512 56.86 -1.19 7.69
N TYR A 513 56.44 -2.14 6.87
CA TYR A 513 55.45 -1.92 5.81
C TYR A 513 54.35 -2.97 5.94
N GLY A 514 53.10 -2.55 5.76
CA GLY A 514 51.93 -3.43 5.82
C GLY A 514 50.95 -3.10 4.71
N ASN A 515 50.29 -4.13 4.18
CA ASN A 515 49.19 -3.98 3.23
C ASN A 515 48.01 -4.84 3.68
N TYR A 516 46.80 -4.32 3.52
CA TYR A 516 45.58 -5.09 3.74
C TYR A 516 44.49 -4.69 2.75
N ARG A 517 44.08 -5.64 1.91
CA ARG A 517 43.05 -5.47 0.86
C ARG A 517 43.31 -4.30 -0.11
N GLY A 518 44.58 -4.00 -0.38
CA GLY A 518 45.02 -2.95 -1.30
C GLY A 518 45.55 -1.70 -0.60
N ASP A 519 44.99 -1.33 0.55
CA ASP A 519 45.48 -0.21 1.36
C ASP A 519 46.84 -0.53 1.99
N SER A 520 47.72 0.47 2.03
CA SER A 520 49.11 0.35 2.48
C SER A 520 49.44 1.33 3.60
N ALA A 521 50.29 0.89 4.52
CA ALA A 521 50.80 1.69 5.63
C ALA A 521 52.31 1.53 5.82
N LEU A 522 52.95 2.58 6.32
CA LEU A 522 54.30 2.53 6.86
C LEU A 522 54.23 2.56 8.39
N ALA A 523 55.21 1.95 9.05
CA ALA A 523 55.46 2.06 10.46
C ALA A 523 56.92 2.46 10.73
N LEU A 524 57.13 3.21 11.80
CA LEU A 524 58.44 3.46 12.40
C LEU A 524 58.38 3.08 13.87
N GLY A 525 59.47 2.53 14.41
CA GLY A 525 59.56 2.18 15.81
C GLY A 525 60.96 2.33 16.38
N VAL A 526 61.02 2.31 17.71
CA VAL A 526 62.26 2.32 18.48
C VAL A 526 62.20 1.18 19.49
N ALA A 527 63.31 0.45 19.63
CA ALA A 527 63.53 -0.52 20.70
C ALA A 527 64.74 -0.10 21.52
N HIS A 528 64.69 -0.31 22.83
CA HIS A 528 65.77 -0.05 23.76
C HIS A 528 65.96 -1.21 24.73
N TYR A 529 67.15 -1.81 24.71
CA TYR A 529 67.56 -2.88 25.60
C TYR A 529 68.21 -2.31 26.86
N LYS A 530 67.54 -2.44 28.01
CA LYS A 530 68.14 -2.08 29.31
C LYS A 530 69.25 -3.07 29.70
N ASN A 531 69.10 -4.33 29.26
CA ASN A 531 70.10 -5.39 29.29
C ASN A 531 69.62 -6.53 28.36
N GLU A 532 70.43 -7.57 28.19
CA GLU A 532 70.09 -8.73 27.34
C GLU A 532 68.75 -9.41 27.68
N SER A 533 68.30 -9.30 28.93
CA SER A 533 67.08 -9.93 29.46
C SER A 533 65.85 -9.00 29.50
N MET A 534 65.98 -7.72 29.16
CA MET A 534 64.88 -6.74 29.21
C MET A 534 64.95 -5.71 28.07
N MET A 535 63.91 -5.70 27.25
CA MET A 535 63.71 -4.78 26.12
C MET A 535 62.40 -4.01 26.27
N LEU A 536 62.43 -2.72 25.93
CA LEU A 536 61.27 -1.85 25.76
C LEU A 536 61.16 -1.49 24.27
N HIS A 537 59.96 -1.46 23.70
CA HIS A 537 59.74 -0.96 22.34
C HIS A 537 58.49 -0.10 22.25
N ALA A 538 58.49 0.80 21.27
CA ALA A 538 57.33 1.57 20.85
C ALA A 538 57.34 1.77 19.33
N GLY A 539 56.16 1.89 18.73
CA GLY A 539 55.99 2.06 17.30
C GLY A 539 54.81 2.94 16.96
N VAL A 540 54.88 3.61 15.81
CA VAL A 540 53.81 4.41 15.22
C VAL A 540 53.64 4.02 13.77
N ALA A 541 52.40 4.03 13.26
CA ALA A 541 52.08 3.70 11.88
C ALA A 541 51.03 4.64 11.30
N TRP A 542 51.10 4.81 9.98
CA TRP A 542 50.18 5.65 9.21
C TRP A 542 49.89 5.03 7.83
N ALA A 543 48.62 5.05 7.44
CA ALA A 543 48.20 4.85 6.05
C ALA A 543 48.05 6.22 5.36
N GLY A 544 48.32 6.28 4.06
CA GLY A 544 48.33 7.55 3.32
C GLY A 544 46.97 8.27 3.26
N SER A 545 47.01 9.60 3.12
CA SER A 545 45.85 10.52 2.97
C SER A 545 44.79 10.47 4.09
N ASN A 546 44.88 11.46 5.01
CA ASN A 546 43.91 11.80 6.06
C ASN A 546 43.61 10.75 7.15
N SER A 547 44.32 9.63 7.19
CA SER A 547 44.13 8.56 8.19
C SER A 547 44.56 8.97 9.61
N HIS A 548 43.85 8.46 10.62
CA HIS A 548 44.33 8.41 12.00
C HIS A 548 45.65 7.61 12.09
N MET A 549 46.57 8.02 12.98
CA MET A 549 47.78 7.25 13.27
C MET A 549 47.50 6.16 14.30
N MET A 550 48.10 4.98 14.13
CA MET A 550 48.16 3.95 15.17
C MET A 550 49.48 4.01 15.93
N ALA A 551 49.47 3.63 17.21
CA ALA A 551 50.68 3.50 18.03
C ALA A 551 50.63 2.21 18.86
N ASN A 552 51.80 1.65 19.16
CA ASN A 552 51.96 0.58 20.14
C ASN A 552 53.15 0.86 21.08
N ALA A 553 53.13 0.21 22.24
CA ALA A 553 54.23 0.17 23.19
C ALA A 553 54.23 -1.19 23.89
N GLY A 554 55.40 -1.72 24.20
CA GLY A 554 55.55 -3.05 24.77
C GLY A 554 56.84 -3.22 25.56
N VAL A 555 56.82 -4.20 26.46
CA VAL A 555 57.97 -4.65 27.24
C VAL A 555 58.15 -6.15 27.02
N THR A 556 59.39 -6.60 26.94
CA THR A 556 59.74 -8.01 26.77
C THR A 556 60.85 -8.36 27.76
N TRP A 557 60.60 -9.39 28.56
CA TRP A 557 61.59 -9.96 29.49
C TRP A 557 61.86 -11.41 29.14
N LYS A 558 63.11 -11.85 29.29
CA LYS A 558 63.49 -13.27 29.13
C LYS A 558 63.32 -14.01 30.45
N VAL A 559 62.70 -15.18 30.39
CA VAL A 559 62.56 -16.11 31.52
C VAL A 559 63.16 -17.46 31.11
N GLY A 560 63.94 -18.08 31.98
CA GLY A 560 64.64 -19.33 31.72
C GLY A 560 65.64 -19.64 32.83
N ASN A 561 66.04 -20.90 32.94
CA ASN A 561 66.92 -21.36 34.01
C ASN A 561 68.39 -20.97 33.74
N ARG A 562 69.16 -20.67 34.79
CA ARG A 562 70.46 -19.95 34.68
C ARG A 562 71.66 -20.68 35.30
N ASP A 563 71.51 -21.95 35.61
CA ASP A 563 72.35 -22.68 36.58
C ASP A 563 73.85 -22.81 36.22
N GLY A 564 74.24 -22.46 34.98
CA GLY A 564 75.64 -22.33 34.56
C GLY A 564 76.30 -20.96 34.79
N GLU A 565 75.56 -19.91 35.17
CA GLU A 565 76.13 -18.54 35.38
C GLU A 565 76.94 -18.41 36.69
N ALA A 566 77.01 -19.44 37.54
CA ALA A 566 77.57 -19.36 38.88
C ALA A 566 79.12 -19.35 38.96
N GLU A 567 79.82 -19.96 38.00
CA GLU A 567 81.30 -20.00 37.97
C GLU A 567 81.92 -18.80 37.21
N THR A 568 81.10 -17.97 36.55
CA THR A 568 81.61 -16.87 35.72
C THR A 568 81.70 -15.56 36.50
N ALA A 569 82.88 -14.94 36.53
CA ALA A 569 83.10 -13.69 37.25
C ALA A 569 82.14 -12.56 36.79
N ASP A 570 81.73 -11.68 37.71
CA ASP A 570 80.66 -10.67 37.49
C ASP A 570 80.81 -9.79 36.23
N ARG A 571 82.04 -9.64 35.70
CA ARG A 571 82.30 -8.90 34.45
C ARG A 571 81.64 -9.55 33.21
N TYR A 572 81.42 -10.87 33.23
CA TYR A 572 80.80 -11.62 32.13
C TYR A 572 79.30 -11.86 32.34
N ARG A 573 78.76 -11.53 33.52
CA ARG A 573 77.38 -11.81 33.97
C ARG A 573 76.28 -10.98 33.27
N LYS A 574 76.62 -10.33 32.15
CA LYS A 574 75.73 -9.51 31.33
C LYS A 574 75.25 -10.20 30.04
N GLY A 575 75.45 -11.52 29.95
CA GLY A 575 75.01 -12.37 28.85
C GLY A 575 76.14 -12.73 27.86
N PRO A 576 75.99 -13.80 27.06
CA PRO A 576 77.01 -14.30 26.14
C PRO A 576 77.56 -13.24 25.17
N ILE A 577 76.76 -12.27 24.72
CA ILE A 577 77.27 -11.21 23.83
C ILE A 577 78.16 -10.24 24.62
N SER A 578 77.77 -9.85 25.84
CA SER A 578 78.66 -9.05 26.69
C SER A 578 79.93 -9.80 27.11
N SER A 579 79.89 -11.13 27.17
CA SER A 579 81.06 -11.94 27.53
C SER A 579 82.09 -12.03 26.40
N THR A 580 81.67 -12.09 25.13
CA THR A 580 82.60 -12.07 23.99
C THR A 580 83.31 -10.73 23.85
N TYR A 581 82.64 -9.60 24.06
CA TYR A 581 83.31 -8.29 24.08
C TYR A 581 84.27 -8.13 25.27
N ALA A 582 83.94 -8.67 26.45
CA ALA A 582 84.87 -8.72 27.57
C ALA A 582 86.12 -9.55 27.24
N MET A 583 85.96 -10.75 26.66
CA MET A 583 87.07 -11.58 26.19
C MET A 583 87.90 -10.91 25.08
N GLN A 584 87.28 -10.21 24.12
CA GLN A 584 88.01 -9.45 23.10
C GLN A 584 88.86 -8.33 23.72
N ARG A 585 88.33 -7.62 24.72
CA ARG A 585 89.05 -6.54 25.40
C ARG A 585 90.22 -7.06 26.24
N GLU A 586 90.06 -8.20 26.89
CA GLU A 586 91.15 -8.88 27.61
C GLU A 586 92.18 -9.50 26.65
N LEU A 587 91.76 -10.07 25.51
CA LEU A 587 92.67 -10.50 24.44
C LEU A 587 93.46 -9.34 23.83
N ALA A 588 92.87 -8.15 23.72
CA ALA A 588 93.57 -6.95 23.26
C ALA A 588 94.60 -6.46 24.29
N ALA A 589 94.23 -6.42 25.58
CA ALA A 589 95.15 -6.09 26.67
C ALA A 589 96.31 -7.09 26.76
N MET A 590 95.99 -8.39 26.75
CA MET A 590 96.97 -9.49 26.77
C MET A 590 97.89 -9.47 25.53
N LYS A 591 97.40 -9.05 24.37
CA LYS A 591 98.26 -8.82 23.18
C LYS A 591 99.22 -7.64 23.36
N ALA A 592 98.77 -6.55 23.99
CA ALA A 592 99.63 -5.40 24.29
C ALA A 592 100.70 -5.76 25.34
N GLU A 593 100.32 -6.51 26.39
CA GLU A 593 101.22 -7.07 27.39
C GLU A 593 102.27 -8.01 26.76
N ASN A 594 101.83 -8.93 25.88
CA ASN A 594 102.75 -9.79 25.11
C ASN A 594 103.63 -9.03 24.09
N GLN A 595 103.26 -7.82 23.68
CA GLN A 595 104.14 -6.94 22.90
C GLN A 595 105.18 -6.25 23.80
N GLY A 596 104.80 -5.80 24.99
CA GLY A 596 105.73 -5.27 26.01
C GLY A 596 106.78 -6.31 26.42
N LEU A 597 106.32 -7.51 26.82
CA LEU A 597 107.19 -8.64 27.16
C LEU A 597 108.12 -9.06 26.02
N LYS A 598 107.72 -8.88 24.75
CA LYS A 598 108.59 -9.12 23.59
C LYS A 598 109.69 -8.06 23.43
N GLY A 599 109.46 -6.82 23.87
CA GLY A 599 110.50 -5.80 23.98
C GLY A 599 111.49 -6.16 25.08
N GLU A 600 110.98 -6.44 26.28
CA GLU A 600 111.79 -6.80 27.46
C GLU A 600 112.65 -8.06 27.22
N VAL A 601 112.12 -9.07 26.52
CA VAL A 601 112.88 -10.26 26.09
C VAL A 601 113.91 -9.95 24.99
N ALA A 602 113.70 -8.92 24.16
CA ALA A 602 114.71 -8.47 23.21
C ALA A 602 115.86 -7.72 23.91
N ASP A 603 115.54 -6.89 24.90
CA ASP A 603 116.52 -6.16 25.71
C ASP A 603 117.36 -7.12 26.58
N LEU A 604 116.72 -8.06 27.27
CA LEU A 604 117.41 -9.15 28.01
C LEU A 604 118.27 -10.05 27.10
N LYS A 605 117.95 -10.13 25.81
CA LYS A 605 118.76 -10.84 24.82
C LYS A 605 119.95 -10.01 24.35
N ALA A 606 119.79 -8.69 24.23
CA ALA A 606 120.90 -7.76 23.99
C ALA A 606 121.87 -7.75 25.19
N GLU A 607 121.37 -7.70 26.43
CA GLU A 607 122.17 -7.87 27.64
C GLU A 607 122.89 -9.22 27.66
N ASN A 608 122.25 -10.32 27.24
CA ASN A 608 122.92 -11.63 27.16
C ASN A 608 124.06 -11.66 26.13
N GLU A 609 123.90 -11.06 24.94
CA GLU A 609 125.00 -10.96 23.98
C GLU A 609 126.10 -10.01 24.47
N GLN A 610 125.76 -8.94 25.19
CA GLN A 610 126.74 -8.06 25.85
C GLN A 610 127.46 -8.78 27.00
N MET A 611 126.77 -9.65 27.74
CA MET A 611 127.35 -10.46 28.81
C MET A 611 128.25 -11.56 28.24
N LYS A 612 127.88 -12.19 27.12
CA LYS A 612 128.78 -13.05 26.33
C LYS A 612 130.01 -12.30 25.82
N ALA A 613 129.85 -11.07 25.33
CA ALA A 613 130.97 -10.24 24.88
C ALA A 613 131.92 -9.90 26.05
N ASN A 614 131.38 -9.60 27.23
CA ASN A 614 132.15 -9.39 28.46
C ASN A 614 132.86 -10.68 28.92
N ILE A 615 132.19 -11.86 28.82
CA ILE A 615 132.80 -13.16 29.12
C ILE A 615 133.92 -13.49 28.12
N ALA A 616 133.72 -13.25 26.82
CA ALA A 616 134.75 -13.43 25.80
C ALA A 616 135.95 -12.49 26.02
N ALA A 617 135.70 -11.22 26.39
CA ALA A 617 136.74 -10.27 26.78
C ALA A 617 137.47 -10.67 28.07
N MET A 618 136.80 -11.39 28.98
CA MET A 618 137.40 -11.92 30.22
C MET A 618 138.23 -13.18 29.95
N MET A 619 137.77 -14.10 29.09
CA MET A 619 138.51 -15.29 28.63
C MET A 619 139.80 -14.88 27.91
N ALA A 620 139.71 -13.91 26.99
CA ALA A 620 140.84 -13.29 26.31
C ALA A 620 141.83 -12.56 27.26
N ARG A 621 141.39 -12.23 28.50
CA ARG A 621 142.24 -11.66 29.56
C ARG A 621 142.84 -12.72 30.51
N LEU A 622 142.36 -13.95 30.44
CA LEU A 622 142.81 -15.11 31.24
C LEU A 622 143.67 -16.09 30.44
N GLY A 623 143.69 -15.99 29.11
CA GLY A 623 144.48 -16.87 28.23
C GLY A 623 143.82 -18.21 27.91
N LEU A 624 142.48 -18.21 27.80
CA LEU A 624 141.62 -19.34 27.44
C LEU A 624 140.81 -19.01 26.18
#